data_AF-A0A9Q2FMZ4-F1
#
_entry.id   AF-A0A9Q2FMZ4-F1
#
_cell.length_a   1.000
_cell.length_b   1.000
_cell.length_c   1.000
_cell.angle_alpha   90.00
_cell.angle_beta   90.00
_cell.angle_gamma   90.00
#
_symmetry.space_group_name_H-M   'P 1'
#
loop_
_entity.id
_entity.type
_entity.pdbx_description
1 polymer ?
#
loop_
_entity_poly.entity_id
_entity_poly.type
_entity_poly.pdbx_seq_one_letter_code
_entity_poly.pdbx_strand_id
1 'polypeptide(L)'
;MSDATPDTVSAGPWSRDQIWASAVAVAADSVEQLRRCDVDRVVSLVDAADRTALTGWLIARRPELAGAVAEALSALAQEAHV
;
A
#
# COMPACT_ATOMS: atom_id res chain seq x y z
N MET A 1 40.15 5.93 18.72
CA MET A 1 39.35 6.09 17.49
C MET A 1 38.70 4.75 17.23
N SER A 2 37.48 4.56 17.73
CA SER A 2 36.74 3.31 17.53
C SER A 2 35.83 3.51 16.34
N ASP A 3 36.13 2.78 15.28
CA ASP A 3 35.37 2.69 14.05
C ASP A 3 34.00 2.07 14.39
N ALA A 4 32.95 2.89 14.35
CA ALA A 4 31.58 2.42 14.48
C ALA A 4 31.12 2.06 13.06
N THR A 5 31.25 0.79 12.71
CA THR A 5 30.62 0.20 11.53
C THR A 5 29.13 0.54 11.59
N PRO A 6 28.55 1.22 10.59
CA PRO A 6 27.11 1.45 10.58
C PRO A 6 26.45 0.08 10.47
N ASP A 7 25.60 -0.24 11.45
CA ASP A 7 24.66 -1.35 11.40
C ASP A 7 23.95 -1.32 10.04
N THR A 8 24.42 -2.16 9.13
CA THR A 8 23.66 -2.47 7.92
C THR A 8 22.43 -3.19 8.44
N VAL A 9 21.33 -2.45 8.55
CA VAL A 9 20.01 -3.01 8.82
C VAL A 9 19.80 -4.08 7.76
N SER A 10 20.01 -5.33 8.15
CA SER A 10 19.72 -6.48 7.32
C SER A 10 18.20 -6.51 7.18
N ALA A 11 17.69 -5.80 6.18
CA ALA A 11 16.30 -5.88 5.79
C ALA A 11 16.07 -7.32 5.30
N GLY A 12 15.68 -8.20 6.23
CA GLY A 12 15.15 -9.50 5.88
C GLY A 12 13.96 -9.34 4.92
N PRO A 13 13.53 -10.41 4.24
CA PRO A 13 12.39 -10.31 3.34
C PRO A 13 11.17 -9.84 4.13
N TRP A 14 10.71 -8.61 3.86
CA TRP A 14 9.52 -8.06 4.49
C TRP A 14 8.30 -8.92 4.12
N SER A 15 7.38 -9.08 5.05
CA SER A 15 6.11 -9.72 4.74
C SER A 15 5.28 -8.85 3.79
N ARG A 16 4.36 -9.45 3.02
CA ARG A 16 3.44 -8.67 2.16
C ARG A 16 2.67 -7.61 2.94
N ASP A 17 2.18 -7.97 4.13
CA ASP A 17 1.52 -7.03 5.04
C ASP A 17 2.40 -5.82 5.39
N GLN A 18 3.71 -6.02 5.60
CA GLN A 18 4.65 -4.91 5.86
C GLN A 18 4.86 -4.04 4.62
N ILE A 19 4.97 -4.65 3.44
CA ILE A 19 5.10 -3.93 2.17
C ILE A 19 3.85 -3.05 1.95
N TRP A 20 2.66 -3.62 2.15
CA TRP A 20 1.39 -2.90 2.00
C TRP A 20 1.20 -1.81 3.05
N ALA A 21 1.53 -2.07 4.31
CA ALA A 21 1.53 -1.05 5.35
C ALA A 21 2.50 0.09 5.03
N SER A 22 3.66 -0.22 4.45
CA SER A 22 4.61 0.79 3.98
C SER A 22 4.05 1.63 2.83
N ALA A 23 3.38 1.00 1.85
CA ALA A 23 2.73 1.73 0.76
C ALA A 23 1.65 2.69 1.28
N VAL A 24 0.87 2.26 2.29
CA VAL A 24 -0.12 3.11 2.96
C VAL A 24 0.55 4.25 3.72
N ALA A 25 1.65 3.98 4.43
CA ALA A 25 2.39 5.02 5.16
C ALA A 25 2.94 6.11 4.23
N VAL A 26 3.33 5.77 3.00
CA VAL A 26 3.73 6.77 1.98
C VAL A 26 2.56 7.67 1.56
N ALA A 27 1.34 7.16 1.57
CA ALA A 27 0.15 7.90 1.13
C ALA A 27 -0.56 8.68 2.25
N ALA A 28 -0.62 8.14 3.47
CA ALA A 28 -1.46 8.67 4.54
C ALA A 28 -0.95 8.39 5.97
N ASP A 29 0.37 8.30 6.17
CA ASP A 29 1.07 8.06 7.45
C ASP A 29 0.80 6.70 8.12
N SER A 30 -0.45 6.21 8.16
CA SER A 30 -0.81 4.89 8.69
C SER A 30 -2.12 4.35 8.09
N VAL A 31 -2.39 3.06 8.32
CA VAL A 31 -3.62 2.39 7.86
C VAL A 31 -4.86 3.00 8.49
N GLU A 32 -4.78 3.45 9.73
CA GLU A 32 -5.86 4.09 10.49
C GLU A 32 -6.14 5.52 10.01
N GLN A 33 -5.13 6.19 9.45
CA GLN A 33 -5.22 7.56 8.96
C GLN A 33 -5.59 7.67 7.48
N LEU A 34 -5.54 6.55 6.74
CA LEU A 34 -5.91 6.50 5.32
C LEU A 34 -7.31 7.06 5.07
N ARG A 35 -7.40 8.03 4.16
CA ARG A 35 -8.67 8.64 3.73
C ARG A 35 -9.06 8.12 2.36
N ARG A 36 -10.34 8.32 2.02
CA ARG A 36 -10.91 7.93 0.72
C ARG A 36 -10.08 8.44 -0.47
N CYS A 37 -9.61 9.69 -0.40
CA CYS A 37 -8.83 10.33 -1.46
C CYS A 37 -7.42 9.75 -1.65
N ASP A 38 -6.88 9.06 -0.65
CA ASP A 38 -5.50 8.55 -0.69
C ASP A 38 -5.44 7.10 -1.19
N VAL A 39 -6.59 6.42 -1.30
CA VAL A 39 -6.69 5.02 -1.74
C VAL A 39 -6.13 4.83 -3.14
N ASP A 40 -6.44 5.74 -4.06
CA ASP A 40 -5.92 5.70 -5.43
C ASP A 40 -4.38 5.71 -5.46
N ARG A 41 -3.78 6.56 -4.62
CA ARG A 41 -2.33 6.64 -4.45
C ARG A 41 -1.74 5.33 -3.93
N VAL A 42 -2.37 4.71 -2.93
CA VAL A 42 -1.93 3.42 -2.37
C VAL A 42 -1.97 2.31 -3.42
N VAL A 43 -3.07 2.19 -4.17
CA VAL A 43 -3.23 1.14 -5.19
C VAL A 43 -2.22 1.35 -6.34
N SER A 44 -1.90 2.59 -6.67
CA SER A 44 -0.92 2.94 -7.69
C SER A 44 0.53 2.68 -7.28
N LEU A 45 0.85 2.67 -5.97
CA LEU A 45 2.18 2.37 -5.45
C LEU A 45 2.54 0.88 -5.46
N VAL A 46 1.58 0.01 -5.75
CA VAL A 46 1.76 -1.44 -5.70
C VAL A 46 1.57 -2.05 -7.09
N ASP A 47 2.37 -3.07 -7.37
CA ASP A 47 2.34 -3.81 -8.63
C ASP A 47 0.96 -4.40 -8.91
N ALA A 48 0.58 -4.40 -10.20
CA ALA A 48 -0.73 -4.88 -10.65
C ALA A 48 -1.05 -6.30 -10.16
N ALA A 49 -0.04 -7.16 -10.04
CA ALA A 49 -0.18 -8.54 -9.55
C ALA A 49 -0.62 -8.61 -8.07
N ASP A 50 -0.27 -7.60 -7.26
CA ASP A 50 -0.56 -7.58 -5.82
C ASP A 50 -1.76 -6.68 -5.46
N ARG A 51 -2.26 -5.85 -6.39
CA ARG A 51 -3.37 -4.91 -6.14
C ARG A 51 -4.62 -5.58 -5.57
N THR A 52 -5.01 -6.75 -6.09
CA THR A 52 -6.19 -7.49 -5.59
C THR A 52 -5.98 -7.96 -4.15
N ALA A 53 -4.78 -8.44 -3.83
CA ALA A 53 -4.47 -8.91 -2.48
C ALA A 53 -4.35 -7.74 -1.48
N LEU A 54 -3.68 -6.65 -1.89
CA LEU A 54 -3.58 -5.40 -1.14
C LEU A 54 -4.95 -4.82 -0.82
N THR A 55 -5.83 -4.73 -1.80
CA THR A 55 -7.17 -4.14 -1.63
C THR A 55 -8.06 -4.99 -0.74
N GLY A 56 -7.96 -6.32 -0.82
CA GLY A 56 -8.59 -7.23 0.13
C GLY A 56 -8.08 -7.04 1.57
N TRP A 57 -6.76 -6.93 1.74
CA TRP A 57 -6.13 -6.63 3.03
C TRP A 57 -6.58 -5.27 3.59
N LEU A 58 -6.69 -4.26 2.72
CA LEU A 58 -7.10 -2.91 3.12
C LEU A 58 -8.57 -2.89 3.58
N ILE A 59 -9.48 -3.54 2.83
CA ILE A 59 -10.90 -3.63 3.18
C ILE A 59 -11.10 -4.39 4.50
N ALA A 60 -10.32 -5.43 4.76
CA ALA A 60 -10.39 -6.17 6.02
C ALA A 60 -10.05 -5.29 7.24
N ARG A 61 -9.25 -4.23 7.06
CA ARG A 61 -8.82 -3.32 8.13
C ARG A 61 -9.62 -2.02 8.18
N ARG A 62 -10.03 -1.51 7.03
CA ARG A 62 -10.76 -0.26 6.83
C ARG A 62 -11.98 -0.51 5.92
N PRO A 63 -13.00 -1.26 6.39
CA PRO A 63 -14.15 -1.66 5.56
C PRO A 63 -14.92 -0.48 4.99
N GLU A 64 -14.90 0.67 5.65
CA GLU A 64 -15.52 1.91 5.19
C GLU A 64 -14.89 2.47 3.89
N LEU A 65 -13.67 2.03 3.54
CA LEU A 65 -12.98 2.43 2.31
C LEU A 65 -13.32 1.54 1.10
N ALA A 66 -14.15 0.51 1.26
CA ALA A 66 -14.48 -0.43 0.17
C ALA A 66 -14.98 0.25 -1.10
N GLY A 67 -15.79 1.31 -0.98
CA GLY A 67 -16.25 2.08 -2.14
C GLY A 67 -15.12 2.80 -2.89
N ALA A 68 -14.15 3.37 -2.16
CA ALA A 68 -12.99 4.03 -2.74
C ALA A 68 -12.08 3.04 -3.47
N VAL A 69 -11.91 1.86 -2.87
CA VAL A 69 -11.13 0.77 -3.44
C VAL A 69 -11.75 0.30 -4.76
N ALA A 70 -13.06 0.13 -4.81
CA ALA A 70 -13.77 -0.25 -6.04
C ALA A 70 -13.60 0.81 -7.14
N GLU A 71 -13.70 2.10 -6.78
CA GLU A 71 -13.46 3.21 -7.71
C GLU A 71 -12.04 3.20 -8.26
N ALA A 72 -11.02 3.07 -7.41
CA ALA A 72 -9.61 3.02 -7.83
C ALA A 72 -9.33 1.83 -8.75
N LEU A 73 -9.85 0.64 -8.42
CA LEU A 73 -9.71 -0.55 -9.29
C LEU A 73 -10.41 -0.36 -10.64
N SER A 74 -11.58 0.29 -10.66
CA SER A 74 -12.30 0.58 -11.90
C SER A 74 -11.56 1.58 -12.78
N ALA A 75 -10.99 2.65 -12.20
CA ALA A 75 -10.19 3.64 -12.92
C ALA A 75 -8.97 2.99 -13.60
N LEU A 76 -8.21 2.17 -12.86
CA LEU A 76 -7.05 1.45 -13.39
C LEU A 76 -7.41 0.46 -14.51
N ALA A 77 -8.57 -0.20 -14.39
CA ALA A 77 -9.06 -1.11 -15.43
C ALA A 77 -9.44 -0.36 -16.72
N GLN A 78 -9.98 0.85 -16.59
CA GLN A 78 -10.29 1.71 -17.73
C GLN A 78 -9.01 2.21 -18.40
N GLU A 79 -8.01 2.66 -17.63
CA GLU A 79 -6.71 3.11 -18.15
C GLU A 79 -5.96 2.01 -18.92
N ALA A 80 -6.05 0.75 -18.49
CA ALA A 80 -5.43 -0.37 -19.18
C ALA A 80 -6.09 -0.72 -20.53
N HIS A 81 -7.25 -0.14 -20.84
CA HIS A 81 -8.02 -0.38 -22.05
C HIS A 81 -7.93 0.77 -23.08
N VAL A 82 -7.19 1.84 -22.76
CA VAL A 82 -6.95 3.00 -23.63
C VAL A 82 -5.57 2.90 -24.28
#